data_AF-A0A1C5EMP8-F1
#
_entry.id   AF-A0A1C5EMP8-F1
#
_cell.length_a   1.000
_cell.length_b   1.000
_cell.length_c   1.000
_cell.angle_alpha   90.00
_cell.angle_beta   90.00
_cell.angle_gamma   90.00
#
_symmetry.space_group_name_H-M   'P 1'
#
loop_
_entity.id
_entity.type
_entity.pdbx_description
1 polymer ?
#
loop_
_entity_poly.entity_id
_entity_poly.type
_entity_poly.pdbx_seq_one_letter_code
_entity_poly.pdbx_strand_id
1 'polypeptide(L)'
;MTGPPPQETTSEKTTVAPARAWPVYNVERARAELIAMELLTRGVSQVRIRHSTRLSRKNISRLAALVAEEAKKPPAPRNVCRNPVHRTAAPDGGSRPPGRTPPAPSKPAEPAEPVQMTFSLD
;
A
#
# COMPACT_ATOMS: atom_id res chain seq x y z
N MET A 1 -27.30 -50.31 59.36
CA MET A 1 -27.48 -49.37 58.24
C MET A 1 -26.79 -48.08 58.63
N THR A 2 -25.62 -47.81 58.07
CA THR A 2 -24.86 -46.57 58.32
C THR A 2 -24.53 -45.99 56.95
N GLY A 3 -25.22 -44.92 56.57
CA GLY A 3 -24.97 -44.23 55.28
C GLY A 3 -23.69 -43.40 55.35
N PRO A 4 -22.95 -43.25 54.24
CA PRO A 4 -21.75 -42.41 54.22
C PRO A 4 -22.11 -40.92 54.34
N PRO A 5 -21.23 -40.10 54.95
CA PRO A 5 -21.47 -38.67 55.16
C PRO A 5 -21.47 -37.88 53.82
N PRO A 6 -22.14 -36.72 53.79
CA PRO A 6 -22.26 -35.91 52.58
C PRO A 6 -20.88 -35.40 52.14
N GLN A 7 -20.55 -35.60 50.86
CA GLN A 7 -19.34 -35.07 50.27
C GLN A 7 -19.48 -33.56 50.13
N GLU A 8 -18.73 -32.81 50.93
CA GLU A 8 -18.53 -31.39 50.73
C GLU A 8 -17.75 -31.19 49.43
N THR A 9 -18.44 -30.68 48.41
CA THR A 9 -17.82 -30.27 47.15
C THR A 9 -16.97 -29.03 47.42
N THR A 10 -15.69 -29.22 47.72
CA THR A 10 -14.69 -28.15 47.81
C THR A 10 -14.55 -27.53 46.42
N SER A 11 -15.25 -26.41 46.20
CA SER A 11 -15.09 -25.60 45.01
C SER A 11 -13.69 -24.98 45.01
N GLU A 12 -12.76 -25.60 44.29
CA GLU A 12 -11.42 -25.05 44.05
C GLU A 12 -11.57 -23.71 43.32
N LYS A 13 -11.42 -22.60 44.05
CA LYS A 13 -11.47 -21.25 43.48
C LYS A 13 -10.16 -20.99 42.72
N THR A 14 -10.10 -21.46 41.48
CA THR A 14 -8.98 -21.17 40.56
C THR A 14 -8.88 -19.67 40.34
N THR A 15 -7.89 -19.04 40.97
CA THR A 15 -7.60 -17.63 40.77
C THR A 15 -6.81 -17.48 39.47
N VAL A 16 -7.49 -17.18 38.38
CA VAL A 16 -6.86 -16.89 37.09
C VAL A 16 -6.25 -15.49 37.15
N ALA A 17 -4.93 -15.39 37.01
CA ALA A 17 -4.26 -14.11 36.89
C ALA A 17 -4.79 -13.36 35.65
N PRO A 18 -4.98 -12.03 35.73
CA PRO A 18 -5.50 -11.27 34.60
C PRO A 18 -4.56 -11.40 33.40
N ALA A 19 -5.14 -11.48 32.20
CA ALA A 19 -4.38 -11.52 30.97
C ALA A 19 -3.42 -10.33 30.87
N ARG A 20 -2.19 -10.58 30.41
CA ARG A 20 -1.20 -9.51 30.20
C ARG A 20 -1.78 -8.49 29.23
N ALA A 21 -1.73 -7.21 29.60
CA ALA A 21 -2.17 -6.13 28.73
C ALA A 21 -1.47 -6.22 27.37
N TRP A 22 -2.23 -5.98 26.30
CA TRP A 22 -1.70 -5.94 24.95
C TRP A 22 -0.54 -4.93 24.88
N PRO A 23 0.56 -5.27 24.19
CA PRO A 23 1.65 -4.34 23.99
C PRO A 23 1.10 -3.05 23.35
N VAL A 24 1.23 -1.94 24.07
CA VAL A 24 0.84 -0.62 23.55
C VAL A 24 1.87 -0.23 22.52
N TYR A 25 1.55 -0.48 21.25
CA TYR A 25 2.39 -0.06 20.14
C TYR A 25 2.33 1.44 19.98
N ASN A 26 3.50 2.06 19.85
CA ASN A 26 3.59 3.48 19.52
C ASN A 26 3.20 3.68 18.05
N VAL A 27 1.99 4.21 17.83
CA VAL A 27 1.39 4.41 16.50
C VAL A 27 2.24 5.32 15.62
N GLU A 28 2.81 6.39 16.20
CA GLU A 28 3.66 7.33 15.46
C GLU A 28 4.97 6.68 15.01
N ARG A 29 5.54 5.83 15.86
CA ARG A 29 6.71 5.02 15.47
C ARG A 29 6.36 4.06 14.34
N ALA A 30 5.21 3.39 14.41
CA ALA A 30 4.77 2.48 13.35
C ALA A 30 4.58 3.21 12.01
N ARG A 31 3.99 4.42 12.04
CA ARG A 31 3.85 5.28 10.85
C ARG A 31 5.21 5.65 10.26
N ALA A 32 6.16 6.05 11.10
CA ALA A 32 7.52 6.36 10.67
C ALA A 32 8.22 5.14 10.04
N GLU A 33 8.05 3.94 10.61
CA GLU A 33 8.60 2.69 10.07
C GLU A 33 7.99 2.34 8.70
N LEU A 34 6.67 2.52 8.51
CA LEU A 34 6.01 2.33 7.22
C LEU A 34 6.52 3.29 6.14
N ILE A 35 6.63 4.59 6.45
CA ILE A 35 7.18 5.59 5.53
C ILE A 35 8.63 5.23 5.18
N ALA A 36 9.43 4.81 6.15
CA ALA A 36 10.81 4.39 5.91
C ALA A 36 10.89 3.19 4.96
N MET A 37 10.03 2.18 5.13
CA MET A 37 9.97 1.02 4.22
C MET A 37 9.59 1.43 2.80
N GLU A 38 8.61 2.33 2.64
CA GLU A 38 8.23 2.87 1.32
C GLU A 38 9.38 3.64 0.64
N LEU A 39 10.13 4.42 1.40
CA LEU A 39 11.29 5.14 0.87
C LEU A 39 12.43 4.18 0.50
N LEU A 40 12.62 3.10 1.26
CA LEU A 40 13.61 2.05 0.96
C LEU A 40 13.28 1.33 -0.34
N THR A 41 12.01 0.96 -0.58
CA THR A 41 11.60 0.29 -1.84
C THR A 41 11.73 1.22 -3.05
N ARG A 42 11.62 2.54 -2.85
CA ARG A 42 11.91 3.56 -3.87
C ARG A 42 13.41 3.84 -4.08
N GLY A 43 14.30 3.17 -3.35
CA GLY A 43 15.76 3.34 -3.48
C GLY A 43 16.33 4.60 -2.82
N VAL A 44 15.60 5.22 -1.89
CA VAL A 44 16.07 6.42 -1.18
C VAL A 44 17.20 6.06 -0.19
N SER A 45 18.20 6.94 -0.07
CA SER A 45 19.32 6.70 0.83
C SER A 45 18.90 6.69 2.31
N GLN A 46 19.54 5.82 3.10
CA GLN A 46 19.27 5.68 4.54
C GLN A 46 19.45 7.00 5.32
N VAL A 47 20.37 7.86 4.88
CA VAL A 47 20.60 9.19 5.48
C VAL A 47 19.35 10.05 5.33
N ARG A 48 18.78 10.13 4.12
CA ARG A 48 17.56 10.92 3.85
C ARG A 48 16.34 10.36 4.56
N ILE A 49 16.24 9.03 4.66
CA ILE A 49 15.19 8.36 5.45
C ILE A 49 15.30 8.75 6.92
N ARG A 50 16.53 8.80 7.47
CA ARG A 50 16.76 9.20 8.86
C ARG A 50 16.26 10.62 9.15
N HIS A 51 16.53 11.56 8.25
CA HIS A 51 16.10 12.94 8.41
C HIS A 51 14.58 13.12 8.29
N SER A 52 13.92 12.35 7.42
CA SER A 52 12.47 12.44 7.22
C SER A 52 11.65 11.73 8.30
N THR A 53 12.09 10.58 8.79
CA THR A 53 11.32 9.72 9.70
C THR A 53 11.78 9.79 11.16
N ARG A 54 12.93 10.41 11.44
CA ARG A 54 13.58 10.47 12.77
C ARG A 54 13.85 9.10 13.40
N LEU A 55 13.82 8.02 12.63
CA LEU A 55 14.18 6.69 13.10
C LEU A 55 15.67 6.57 13.37
N SER A 56 16.04 5.69 14.30
CA SER A 56 17.46 5.40 14.55
C SER A 56 18.08 4.66 13.35
N ARG A 57 19.39 4.82 13.16
CA ARG A 57 20.14 4.09 12.11
C ARG A 57 19.92 2.58 12.22
N LYS A 58 19.95 2.04 13.45
CA LYS A 58 19.73 0.60 13.70
C LYS A 58 18.36 0.14 13.19
N ASN A 59 17.32 0.93 13.43
CA ASN A 59 15.97 0.61 12.95
C ASN A 59 15.91 0.65 11.43
N ILE A 60 16.51 1.66 10.78
CA ILE A 60 16.52 1.77 9.32
C ILE A 60 17.29 0.59 8.69
N SER A 61 18.43 0.21 9.25
CA SER A 61 19.18 -0.97 8.78
C SER A 61 18.39 -2.26 8.94
N ARG A 62 17.67 -2.42 10.05
CA ARG A 62 16.76 -3.56 10.27
C ARG A 62 15.63 -3.59 9.23
N LEU A 63 14.99 -2.45 8.97
CA LEU A 63 13.92 -2.35 7.97
C LEU A 63 14.46 -2.64 6.56
N ALA A 64 15.65 -2.16 6.23
CA ALA A 64 16.29 -2.45 4.94
C ALA A 64 16.53 -3.97 4.75
N ALA A 65 16.94 -4.68 5.81
CA ALA A 65 17.08 -6.13 5.77
C ALA A 65 15.72 -6.82 5.53
N LEU A 66 14.66 -6.40 6.23
CA LEU A 66 13.31 -6.96 6.04
C LEU A 66 12.80 -6.74 4.62
N VAL A 67 12.95 -5.52 4.08
CA VAL A 67 12.57 -5.19 2.71
C VAL A 67 13.38 -6.01 1.70
N ALA A 68 14.67 -6.23 1.96
CA ALA A 68 15.52 -7.07 1.10
C ALA A 68 15.09 -8.55 1.13
N GLU A 69 14.75 -9.10 2.30
CA GLU A 69 14.20 -10.47 2.39
C GLU A 69 12.85 -10.60 1.68
N GLU A 70 11.98 -9.60 1.79
CA GLU A 70 10.70 -9.58 1.09
C GLU A 70 10.90 -9.47 -0.43
N ALA A 71 11.88 -8.69 -0.89
CA ALA A 71 12.22 -8.59 -2.31
C ALA A 71 12.75 -9.91 -2.90
N LYS A 72 13.35 -10.79 -2.09
CA LYS A 72 13.77 -12.15 -2.54
C LYS A 72 12.58 -13.05 -2.82
N LYS A 73 11.47 -12.88 -2.08
CA LYS A 73 10.24 -13.65 -2.24
C LYS A 73 9.07 -12.69 -2.42
N PRO A 74 8.97 -12.01 -3.58
CA PRO A 74 7.89 -11.08 -3.79
C PRO A 74 6.56 -11.83 -3.68
N PRO A 75 5.54 -11.24 -3.01
CA PRO A 75 4.22 -11.82 -3.01
C PRO A 75 3.78 -12.03 -4.46
N ALA A 76 3.22 -13.21 -4.76
CA ALA A 76 2.72 -13.49 -6.09
C ALA A 76 1.80 -12.34 -6.51
N PRO A 77 1.99 -11.76 -7.71
CA PRO A 77 1.14 -10.67 -8.16
C PRO A 77 -0.29 -11.18 -8.11
N ARG A 78 -1.15 -10.50 -7.34
CA ARG A 78 -2.58 -10.76 -7.39
C ARG A 78 -3.00 -10.35 -8.79
N ASN A 79 -3.07 -11.31 -9.71
CA ASN A 79 -3.68 -11.18 -11.02
C ASN A 79 -5.20 -11.00 -10.81
N VAL A 80 -5.61 -9.96 -10.08
CA VAL A 80 -6.96 -9.46 -10.17
C VAL A 80 -7.07 -9.00 -11.60
N CYS A 81 -7.90 -9.68 -12.38
CA CYS A 81 -8.14 -9.44 -13.79
C CYS A 81 -8.22 -7.93 -14.03
N ARG A 82 -7.11 -7.32 -14.45
CA ARG A 82 -7.16 -6.09 -15.21
C ARG A 82 -7.85 -6.52 -16.47
N ASN A 83 -9.18 -6.43 -16.51
CA ASN A 83 -9.91 -6.61 -17.74
C ASN A 83 -9.19 -5.71 -18.75
N PRO A 84 -8.65 -6.24 -19.85
CA PRO A 84 -8.29 -5.37 -20.94
C PRO A 84 -9.58 -4.62 -21.26
N VAL A 85 -9.60 -3.30 -21.04
CA VAL A 85 -10.59 -2.46 -21.69
C VAL A 85 -10.43 -2.80 -23.15
N HIS A 86 -11.39 -3.54 -23.70
CA HIS A 86 -11.46 -3.80 -25.12
C HIS A 86 -11.46 -2.43 -25.78
N ARG A 87 -10.28 -1.97 -26.23
CA ARG A 87 -10.23 -0.98 -27.29
C ARG A 87 -10.96 -1.66 -28.42
N THR A 88 -12.19 -1.22 -28.66
CA THR A 88 -12.88 -1.47 -29.92
C THR A 88 -11.89 -1.12 -31.01
N ALA A 89 -11.32 -2.17 -31.62
CA ALA A 89 -10.57 -2.06 -32.83
C ALA A 89 -11.55 -1.47 -33.85
N ALA A 90 -11.30 -0.23 -34.27
CA ALA A 90 -11.76 0.19 -35.57
C ALA A 90 -11.03 -0.71 -36.58
N PRO A 91 -11.75 -1.39 -37.49
CA PRO A 91 -11.09 -2.13 -38.54
C PRO A 91 -10.52 -1.13 -39.56
N ASP A 92 -9.43 -1.57 -40.18
CA ASP A 92 -8.85 -1.06 -41.43
C ASP A 92 -7.88 0.13 -41.35
N GLY A 93 -6.60 -0.19 -41.58
CA GLY A 93 -5.65 0.81 -42.05
C GLY A 93 -4.15 0.55 -41.83
N GLY A 94 -3.63 -0.61 -42.24
CA GLY A 94 -2.31 -0.71 -42.87
C GLY A 94 -1.02 -0.34 -42.10
N SER A 95 -0.23 -1.36 -41.81
CA SER A 95 1.25 -1.40 -41.98
C SER A 95 2.13 -0.33 -41.28
N ARG A 96 2.88 -0.77 -40.26
CA ARG A 96 4.17 -0.15 -39.88
C ARG A 96 5.27 -0.68 -40.83
N PRO A 97 6.32 0.08 -41.19
CA PRO A 97 7.54 0.07 -40.37
C PRO A 97 8.29 1.45 -40.40
N PRO A 98 9.63 1.58 -40.21
CA PRO A 98 10.21 2.28 -39.06
C PRO A 98 10.95 3.60 -39.40
N GLY A 99 11.06 4.50 -38.42
CA GLY A 99 12.09 5.56 -38.41
C GLY A 99 11.75 6.85 -39.16
N ARG A 100 11.34 7.89 -38.42
CA ARG A 100 11.69 9.28 -38.73
C ARG A 100 11.47 10.17 -37.50
N THR A 101 12.52 10.93 -37.21
CA THR A 101 12.71 12.10 -36.34
C THR A 101 11.45 12.85 -35.88
N PRO A 102 11.43 13.41 -34.65
CA PRO A 102 10.35 14.28 -34.20
C PRO A 102 10.47 15.65 -34.90
N PRO A 103 9.41 16.21 -35.49
CA PRO A 103 9.42 17.63 -35.83
C PRO A 103 9.20 18.45 -34.55
N ALA A 104 10.15 19.35 -34.28
CA ALA A 104 10.09 20.38 -33.26
C ALA A 104 9.07 21.49 -33.67
N PRO A 105 8.67 22.38 -32.74
CA PRO A 105 7.32 22.92 -32.64
C PRO A 105 7.09 24.17 -33.50
N SER A 106 5.87 24.33 -34.03
CA SER A 106 5.36 25.63 -34.49
C SER A 106 4.11 25.98 -33.69
N LYS A 107 4.19 27.08 -32.93
CA LYS A 107 3.09 27.80 -32.25
C LYS A 107 2.27 28.60 -33.29
N PRO A 108 1.23 29.36 -32.90
CA PRO A 108 0.04 29.03 -32.10
C PRO A 108 -1.24 29.38 -32.92
N ALA A 109 -2.27 28.52 -32.94
CA ALA A 109 -3.57 28.89 -33.52
C ALA A 109 -4.50 29.38 -32.41
N GLU A 110 -5.17 30.51 -32.68
CA GLU A 110 -6.08 31.27 -31.82
C GLU A 110 -7.16 30.44 -31.10
N PRO A 111 -7.65 30.90 -29.93
CA PRO A 111 -8.77 30.27 -29.26
C PRO A 111 -10.05 30.51 -30.08
N ALA A 112 -10.63 29.44 -30.62
CA ALA A 112 -12.01 29.48 -31.11
C ALA A 112 -12.92 29.81 -29.92
N GLU A 113 -13.61 30.95 -30.00
CA GLU A 113 -14.57 31.42 -29.00
C GLU A 113 -15.66 30.36 -28.73
N PRO A 114 -16.08 30.15 -27.46
CA PRO A 114 -17.16 29.23 -27.19
C PRO A 114 -18.48 29.83 -27.68
N VAL A 115 -19.08 29.16 -28.68
CA VAL A 115 -20.46 29.42 -29.12
C VAL A 115 -21.38 29.23 -27.93
N GLN A 116 -21.94 30.33 -27.42
CA GLN A 116 -22.96 30.29 -26.38
C GLN A 116 -24.23 29.68 -27.00
N MET A 117 -24.56 28.46 -26.60
CA MET A 117 -25.84 27.85 -26.95
C MET A 117 -26.94 28.49 -26.09
N THR A 118 -27.76 29.34 -26.70
CA THR A 118 -29.01 29.82 -26.13
C THR A 118 -29.97 28.64 -25.91
N PHE A 119 -30.31 28.36 -24.66
CA PHE A 119 -31.41 27.47 -24.32
C PHE A 119 -32.72 28.27 -24.34
N SER A 120 -33.63 27.92 -25.25
CA SER A 120 -35.03 28.33 -25.13
C SER A 120 -35.69 27.43 -24.06
N LEU A 121 -36.17 28.03 -22.97
CA LEU A 121 -37.14 27.39 -22.10
C LEU A 121 -38.54 27.63 -22.69
N ASP A 122 -39.28 26.55 -22.87
CA ASP A 122 -40.75 26.54 -22.88
C ASP A 122 -41.22 26.06 -21.50
#